data_AF-A0A6C0KNB8-F1
#
_entry.id   AF-A0A6C0KNB8-F1
#
_cell.length_a   1.000
_cell.length_b   1.000
_cell.length_c   1.000
_cell.angle_alpha   90.00
_cell.angle_beta   90.00
_cell.angle_gamma   90.00
#
_symmetry.space_group_name_H-M   'P 1'
#
loop_
_entity.id
_entity.type
_entity.pdbx_description
1 polymer ?
#
loop_
_entity_poly.entity_id
_entity_poly.type
_entity_poly.pdbx_seq_one_letter_code
_entity_poly.pdbx_strand_id
1 'polypeptide(L)'
;MGDPGVGTYVRYWLHYNNLASSFYKQFGAARKVRDDYEKKVISILQKNGMENATIQINGGNLHVVDKREPNPLTLSKIEYLLHQYYHHNGRKDETLDIMTFLKANRGYTINKSLKQSNLPRTGTATAATATTATATATAPAATATHSTH
;
A
#
# COMPACT_ATOMS: atom_id res chain seq x y z
N MET A 1 -35.75 -21.27 7.27
CA MET A 1 -34.66 -20.54 6.59
C MET A 1 -33.40 -21.36 6.76
N GLY A 2 -32.94 -22.05 5.71
CA GLY A 2 -31.75 -22.89 5.78
C GLY A 2 -30.51 -22.04 6.04
N ASP A 3 -29.64 -22.50 6.94
CA ASP A 3 -28.37 -21.84 7.24
C ASP A 3 -27.59 -21.61 5.94
N PRO A 4 -27.25 -20.35 5.59
CA PRO A 4 -26.38 -20.08 4.46
C PRO A 4 -25.05 -20.83 4.70
N GLY A 5 -24.82 -21.91 3.94
CA GLY A 5 -23.60 -22.68 4.09
C GLY A 5 -22.35 -21.81 3.93
N VAL A 6 -21.24 -22.22 4.54
CA VAL A 6 -19.96 -21.50 4.57
C VAL A 6 -19.53 -20.91 3.22
N GLY A 7 -19.86 -21.58 2.11
CA GLY A 7 -19.57 -21.09 0.76
C GLY A 7 -20.21 -19.73 0.42
N THR A 8 -21.38 -19.42 0.95
CA THR A 8 -22.03 -18.11 0.74
C THR A 8 -21.28 -17.00 1.47
N TYR A 9 -20.86 -17.23 2.71
CA TYR A 9 -20.03 -16.27 3.46
C TYR A 9 -18.67 -16.05 2.81
N VAL A 10 -18.03 -17.12 2.31
CA VAL A 10 -16.75 -17.00 1.59
C VAL A 10 -16.90 -16.18 0.30
N ARG A 11 -17.99 -16.36 -0.46
CA ARG A 11 -18.25 -15.55 -1.67
C ARG A 11 -18.44 -14.07 -1.34
N TYR A 12 -19.24 -13.76 -0.30
CA TYR A 12 -19.42 -12.37 0.13
C TYR A 12 -18.12 -11.76 0.65
N TRP A 13 -17.37 -12.51 1.47
CA TRP A 13 -16.07 -12.06 1.96
C TRP A 13 -15.14 -11.74 0.79
N LEU A 14 -15.05 -12.60 -0.22
CA LEU A 14 -14.22 -12.38 -1.40
C LEU A 14 -14.68 -11.16 -2.21
N HIS A 15 -15.98 -11.01 -2.44
CA HIS A 15 -16.54 -9.87 -3.15
C HIS A 15 -16.18 -8.55 -2.47
N TYR A 16 -16.44 -8.43 -1.17
CA TYR A 16 -16.15 -7.21 -0.42
C TYR A 16 -14.65 -6.98 -0.22
N ASN A 17 -13.84 -8.04 -0.09
CA ASN A 17 -12.38 -7.90 -0.05
C ASN A 17 -11.83 -7.30 -1.35
N ASN A 18 -12.31 -7.78 -2.51
CA ASN A 18 -11.93 -7.24 -3.81
C ASN A 18 -12.40 -5.80 -4.01
N LEU A 19 -13.62 -5.48 -3.57
CA LEU A 19 -14.17 -4.13 -3.62
C LEU A 19 -13.40 -3.15 -2.72
N ALA A 20 -13.06 -3.56 -1.49
CA ALA A 20 -12.25 -2.76 -0.59
C ALA A 20 -10.85 -2.50 -1.19
N SER A 21 -10.26 -3.51 -1.83
CA SER A 21 -8.96 -3.36 -2.50
C SER A 21 -9.00 -2.36 -3.66
N SER A 22 -10.07 -2.35 -4.47
CA SER A 22 -10.21 -1.39 -5.56
C SER A 22 -10.40 0.03 -5.05
N PHE A 23 -11.26 0.24 -4.04
CA PHE A 23 -11.45 1.55 -3.41
C PHE A 23 -10.19 2.05 -2.73
N TYR A 24 -9.44 1.19 -2.04
CA TYR A 24 -8.18 1.59 -1.42
C TYR A 24 -7.17 2.13 -2.45
N LYS A 25 -7.07 1.48 -3.62
CA LYS A 25 -6.21 1.95 -4.73
C LYS A 25 -6.70 3.27 -5.32
N GLN A 26 -8.01 3.39 -5.57
CA GLN A 26 -8.60 4.62 -6.12
C GLN A 26 -8.44 5.79 -5.14
N PHE A 27 -8.71 5.56 -3.85
CA PHE A 27 -8.51 6.55 -2.79
C PHE A 27 -7.05 6.98 -2.69
N GLY A 28 -6.11 6.03 -2.69
CA GLY A 28 -4.67 6.33 -2.67
C GLY A 28 -4.23 7.16 -3.88
N ALA A 29 -4.71 6.84 -5.07
CA ALA A 29 -4.43 7.59 -6.30
C ALA A 29 -5.01 9.01 -6.23
N ALA A 30 -6.28 9.16 -5.85
CA ALA A 30 -6.94 10.46 -5.73
C ALA A 30 -6.26 11.34 -4.67
N ARG A 31 -5.89 10.76 -3.52
CA ARG A 31 -5.16 11.45 -2.46
C ARG A 31 -3.81 11.97 -2.94
N LYS A 32 -3.03 11.14 -3.66
CA LYS A 32 -1.76 11.56 -4.24
C LYS A 32 -1.92 12.75 -5.17
N VAL A 33 -2.88 12.68 -6.11
CA VAL A 33 -3.14 13.77 -7.05
C VAL A 33 -3.54 15.05 -6.33
N ARG A 34 -4.42 14.96 -5.32
CA ARG A 34 -4.79 16.10 -4.46
C ARG A 34 -3.55 16.71 -3.78
N ASP A 35 -2.73 15.89 -3.14
CA ASP A 35 -1.53 16.35 -2.40
C ASP A 35 -0.51 17.02 -3.35
N ASP A 36 -0.40 16.54 -4.59
CA ASP A 36 0.45 17.17 -5.62
C ASP A 36 -0.08 18.55 -6.05
N TYR A 37 -1.39 18.72 -6.16
CA TYR A 37 -2.00 20.03 -6.43
C TYR A 37 -1.92 20.97 -5.23
N GLU A 38 -2.14 20.47 -4.02
CA GLU A 38 -2.04 21.24 -2.78
C GLU A 38 -0.64 21.87 -2.63
N LYS A 39 0.41 21.09 -2.86
CA LYS A 39 1.80 21.60 -2.88
C LYS A 39 2.02 22.71 -3.90
N LYS A 40 1.45 22.57 -5.11
CA LYS A 40 1.57 23.59 -6.17
C LYS A 40 0.86 24.88 -5.77
N VAL A 41 -0.35 24.77 -5.21
CA VAL A 41 -1.12 25.92 -4.73
C VAL A 41 -0.36 26.64 -3.62
N ILE A 42 0.11 25.92 -2.60
CA ILE A 42 0.90 26.49 -1.50
C ILE A 42 2.16 27.17 -2.05
N SER A 43 2.90 26.52 -2.94
CA SER A 43 4.13 27.08 -3.53
C SER A 43 3.87 28.39 -4.30
N ILE A 44 2.76 28.46 -5.06
CA ILE A 44 2.36 29.67 -5.78
C ILE A 44 1.97 30.77 -4.78
N LEU A 45 1.21 30.46 -3.73
CA LEU A 45 0.81 31.44 -2.72
C LEU A 45 2.02 32.00 -1.97
N GLN A 46 2.95 31.14 -1.56
CA GLN A 46 4.20 31.54 -0.89
C GLN A 46 5.07 32.43 -1.78
N LYS A 47 5.27 32.05 -3.05
CA LYS A 47 6.05 32.84 -4.01
C LYS A 47 5.51 34.26 -4.20
N ASN A 48 4.20 34.42 -4.07
CA ASN A 48 3.53 35.72 -4.22
C ASN A 48 3.29 36.45 -2.88
N GLY A 49 3.79 35.92 -1.75
CA GLY A 49 3.57 36.53 -0.43
C GLY A 49 2.12 36.48 0.06
N MET A 50 1.32 35.53 -0.42
CA MET A 50 -0.13 35.42 -0.19
C MET A 50 -0.50 34.29 0.78
N GLU A 51 0.30 34.04 1.81
CA GLU A 51 0.09 32.92 2.74
C GLU A 51 -1.20 33.05 3.57
N ASN A 52 -1.67 34.28 3.81
CA ASN A 52 -2.92 34.56 4.53
C ASN A 52 -4.16 34.71 3.62
N ALA A 53 -4.01 34.43 2.31
CA ALA A 53 -5.12 34.65 1.36
C ALA A 53 -6.25 33.63 1.55
N THR A 54 -7.48 34.11 1.41
CA THR A 54 -8.68 33.26 1.38
C THR A 54 -9.05 32.95 -0.06
N ILE A 55 -9.06 31.67 -0.43
CA ILE A 55 -9.45 31.24 -1.77
C ILE A 55 -10.92 30.85 -1.73
N GLN A 56 -11.76 31.61 -2.43
CA GLN A 56 -13.19 31.29 -2.55
C GLN A 56 -13.41 30.25 -3.66
N ILE A 57 -14.19 29.23 -3.36
CA ILE A 57 -14.60 28.17 -4.31
C ILE A 57 -16.12 28.02 -4.29
N ASN A 58 -16.69 27.39 -5.33
CA ASN A 58 -18.11 27.11 -5.36
C ASN A 58 -18.48 26.14 -4.22
N GLY A 59 -19.08 26.67 -3.16
CA GLY A 59 -19.45 25.93 -1.95
C GLY A 59 -18.54 26.12 -0.73
N GLY A 60 -17.55 27.02 -0.74
CA GLY A 60 -16.77 27.33 0.47
C GLY A 60 -15.51 28.15 0.28
N ASN A 61 -14.68 28.21 1.33
CA ASN A 61 -13.40 28.91 1.36
C ASN A 61 -12.27 27.96 1.72
N LEU A 62 -11.09 28.15 1.11
CA LEU A 62 -9.85 27.49 1.48
C LEU A 62 -8.89 28.50 2.12
N HIS A 63 -8.22 28.08 3.17
CA HIS A 63 -7.21 28.84 3.87
C HIS A 63 -5.95 27.97 4.00
N VAL A 64 -4.78 28.59 3.88
CA VAL A 64 -3.53 27.93 4.27
C VAL A 64 -3.47 27.93 5.79
N VAL A 65 -3.34 26.75 6.39
CA VAL A 65 -3.33 26.58 7.84
C VAL A 65 -2.12 25.73 8.22
N ASP A 66 -1.42 26.14 9.28
CA ASP A 66 -0.38 25.34 9.88
C ASP A 66 -0.98 24.11 10.57
N LYS A 67 -0.72 22.94 9.99
CA LYS A 67 -1.10 21.68 10.61
C LYS A 67 0.00 21.22 11.57
N ARG A 68 -0.22 21.42 12.87
CA ARG A 68 0.61 20.83 13.92
C ARG A 68 0.11 19.43 14.22
N GLU A 69 0.81 18.42 13.73
CA GLU A 69 0.55 17.03 14.12
C GLU A 69 1.54 16.61 15.22
N PRO A 70 1.07 16.07 16.36
CA PRO A 70 1.97 15.52 17.36
C PRO A 70 2.70 14.32 16.76
N ASN A 71 4.02 14.28 16.93
CA ASN A 71 4.82 13.15 16.48
C ASN A 71 4.35 11.86 17.17
N PRO A 72 4.14 10.77 16.42
CA PRO A 72 3.70 9.51 17.00
C PRO A 72 4.77 8.97 17.96
N LEU A 73 4.32 8.48 19.12
CA LEU A 73 5.20 7.89 20.12
C LEU A 73 5.49 6.41 19.77
N THR A 74 6.38 6.21 18.80
CA THR A 74 6.85 4.88 18.40
C THR A 74 7.86 4.33 19.41
N LEU A 75 8.05 3.01 19.47
CA LEU A 75 9.08 2.39 20.31
C LEU A 75 10.47 3.00 20.05
N SER A 76 10.82 3.24 18.79
CA SER A 76 12.08 3.91 18.41
C SER A 76 12.15 5.36 18.91
N LYS A 77 11.01 6.07 18.93
CA LYS A 77 10.98 7.43 19.47
C LYS A 77 11.11 7.44 20.99
N ILE A 78 10.51 6.47 21.68
CA ILE A 78 10.65 6.28 23.13
C ILE A 78 12.13 6.02 23.48
N GLU A 79 12.79 5.10 22.76
CA GLU A 79 14.22 4.80 22.93
C GLU A 79 15.09 6.05 22.80
N TYR A 80 14.91 6.82 21.72
CA TYR A 80 15.62 8.08 21.53
C TYR A 80 15.38 9.07 22.68
N LEU A 81 14.13 9.22 23.13
CA LEU A 81 13.78 10.13 24.21
C LEU A 81 14.35 9.69 25.57
N LEU A 82 14.43 8.38 25.82
CA LEU A 82 15.05 7.83 27.02
C LEU A 82 16.57 8.11 27.04
N HIS A 83 17.27 7.89 25.93
CA HIS A 83 18.69 8.26 25.81
C HIS A 83 18.90 9.76 26.10
N GLN A 84 18.08 10.62 25.51
CA GLN A 84 18.14 12.07 25.76
C GLN A 84 17.86 12.42 27.23
N TYR A 85 16.89 11.74 27.86
CA TYR A 85 16.56 11.94 29.26
C TYR A 85 17.71 11.54 30.19
N TYR A 86 18.33 10.38 29.99
CA TYR A 86 19.47 9.93 30.80
C TYR A 86 20.72 10.79 30.57
N HIS A 87 20.96 11.20 29.32
CA HIS A 87 22.04 12.13 28.97
C HIS A 87 21.89 13.48 29.68
N HIS A 88 20.67 14.07 29.65
CA HIS A 88 20.38 15.34 30.32
C HIS A 88 20.51 15.23 31.84
N ASN A 89 20.14 14.10 32.42
CA ASN A 89 20.15 13.91 33.88
C ASN A 89 21.49 13.41 34.43
N GLY A 90 22.49 13.16 33.56
CA GLY A 90 23.82 12.68 33.96
C GLY A 90 23.82 11.32 34.66
N ARG A 91 22.76 10.52 34.49
CA ARG A 91 22.62 9.20 35.11
C ARG A 91 23.10 8.11 34.15
N LYS A 92 23.35 6.91 34.69
CA LYS A 92 23.61 5.72 33.88
C LYS A 92 22.42 5.49 32.93
N ASP A 93 22.75 5.23 31.68
CA ASP A 93 21.76 4.94 30.65
C ASP A 93 21.22 3.51 30.80
N GLU A 94 19.95 3.41 31.20
CA GLU A 94 19.21 2.15 31.37
C GLU A 94 18.18 1.96 30.24
N THR A 95 18.28 2.76 29.17
CA THR A 95 17.32 2.74 28.06
C THR A 95 17.15 1.34 27.47
N LEU A 96 18.25 0.59 27.31
CA LEU A 96 18.20 -0.76 26.74
C LEU A 96 17.44 -1.75 27.62
N ASP A 97 17.59 -1.64 28.95
CA ASP A 97 16.91 -2.52 29.91
C ASP A 97 15.41 -2.22 29.91
N ILE A 98 15.04 -0.93 29.90
CA ILE A 98 13.64 -0.48 29.79
C ILE A 98 13.04 -0.93 28.47
N MET A 99 13.74 -0.75 27.35
CA MET A 99 13.26 -1.15 26.03
C MET A 99 13.08 -2.67 25.91
N THR A 100 13.97 -3.45 26.54
CA THR A 100 13.86 -4.91 26.61
C THR A 100 12.64 -5.32 27.42
N PHE A 101 12.43 -4.71 28.59
CA PHE A 101 11.26 -4.94 29.43
C PHE A 101 9.96 -4.61 28.68
N LEU A 102 9.90 -3.46 28.00
CA LEU A 102 8.72 -3.06 27.22
C LEU A 102 8.42 -4.06 26.11
N LYS A 103 9.43 -4.51 25.36
CA LYS A 103 9.26 -5.51 24.29
C LYS A 103 8.75 -6.85 24.85
N ALA A 104 9.23 -7.27 26.01
CA ALA A 104 8.83 -8.52 26.66
C ALA A 104 7.39 -8.47 27.21
N ASN A 105 6.95 -7.32 27.73
CA ASN A 105 5.66 -7.20 28.43
C ASN A 105 4.52 -6.64 27.56
N ARG A 106 4.80 -6.18 26.33
CA ARG A 106 3.78 -5.59 25.45
C ARG A 106 2.68 -6.57 25.01
N GLY A 107 2.96 -7.87 25.03
CA GLY A 107 2.04 -8.92 24.63
C GLY A 107 1.70 -8.91 23.12
N TYR A 108 0.97 -9.94 22.69
CA TYR A 108 0.47 -10.07 21.33
C TYR A 108 -1.00 -10.51 21.36
N THR A 109 -1.83 -9.85 20.55
CA THR A 109 -3.19 -10.33 20.26
C THR A 109 -3.15 -11.14 18.96
N ILE A 110 -3.33 -12.45 19.06
CA ILE A 110 -3.34 -13.34 17.89
C ILE A 110 -4.79 -13.53 17.44
N ASN A 111 -5.15 -12.92 16.31
CA ASN A 111 -6.45 -13.10 15.65
C ASN A 111 -6.30 -13.95 14.39
N LYS A 112 -7.14 -14.98 14.25
CA LYS A 112 -7.24 -15.73 12.99
C LYS A 112 -7.88 -14.82 11.94
N SER A 113 -7.26 -14.71 10.76
CA SER A 113 -7.77 -13.91 9.65
C SER A 113 -7.69 -14.69 8.34
N LEU A 114 -8.65 -14.43 7.44
CA LEU A 114 -8.65 -15.00 6.10
C LEU A 114 -7.66 -14.21 5.24
N LYS A 115 -6.76 -14.93 4.55
CA LYS A 115 -5.80 -14.35 3.61
C LYS A 115 -6.02 -14.96 2.23
N GLN A 116 -6.18 -14.11 1.23
CA GLN A 116 -6.25 -14.52 -0.17
C GLN A 116 -4.82 -14.68 -0.72
N SER A 117 -4.53 -15.81 -1.37
CA SER A 117 -3.26 -16.10 -2.04
C SER A 117 -3.49 -16.74 -3.41
N ASN A 118 -2.60 -16.50 -4.37
CA ASN A 118 -2.55 -17.19 -5.68
C ASN A 118 -3.79 -17.07 -6.57
N LEU A 119 -4.44 -15.89 -6.65
CA LEU A 119 -5.49 -15.68 -7.65
C LEU A 119 -4.86 -15.19 -8.97
N PRO A 120 -5.03 -15.90 -10.11
CA PRO A 120 -4.62 -15.38 -11.40
C PRO A 120 -5.38 -14.07 -11.66
N ARG A 121 -4.65 -13.04 -12.09
CA ARG A 121 -5.20 -11.72 -12.43
C ARG A 121 -6.12 -11.87 -13.64
N THR A 122 -7.39 -12.22 -13.43
CA THR A 122 -8.41 -12.17 -14.47
C THR A 122 -8.80 -10.70 -14.66
N GLY A 123 -8.02 -10.01 -15.47
CA GLY A 123 -8.14 -8.57 -15.67
C GLY A 123 -7.21 -8.00 -16.73
N THR A 124 -7.15 -8.65 -17.90
CA THR A 124 -6.95 -8.01 -19.20
C THR A 124 -7.80 -8.77 -20.20
N ALA A 125 -9.04 -8.32 -20.40
CA ALA A 125 -9.74 -8.57 -21.64
C ALA A 125 -9.00 -7.79 -22.73
N THR A 126 -8.07 -8.46 -23.43
CA THR A 126 -7.58 -7.99 -24.72
C THR A 126 -8.28 -8.83 -25.79
N ALA A 127 -8.93 -8.12 -26.69
CA ALA A 127 -9.82 -8.61 -27.73
C ALA A 127 -9.23 -9.78 -28.53
N ALA A 128 -10.12 -10.70 -28.87
CA ALA A 128 -9.93 -11.71 -29.89
C ALA A 128 -9.41 -11.06 -31.19
N THR A 129 -8.29 -11.59 -31.70
CA THR A 129 -8.05 -11.59 -33.15
C THR A 129 -7.82 -13.04 -33.54
N ALA A 130 -8.87 -13.66 -34.07
CA ALA A 130 -8.77 -14.92 -34.77
C ALA A 130 -8.09 -14.64 -36.11
N THR A 131 -6.91 -15.22 -36.34
CA THR A 131 -6.31 -15.29 -37.67
C THR A 131 -5.85 -16.73 -37.91
N THR A 132 -6.74 -17.47 -38.56
CA THR A 132 -6.52 -18.44 -39.62
C THR A 132 -5.23 -19.27 -39.57
N ALA A 133 -5.41 -20.55 -39.26
CA ALA A 133 -4.51 -21.62 -39.64
C ALA A 133 -4.32 -21.65 -41.17
N THR A 134 -3.07 -21.73 -41.62
CA THR A 134 -2.74 -22.30 -42.93
C THR A 134 -1.53 -23.20 -42.75
N ALA A 135 -1.74 -24.49 -42.96
CA ALA A 135 -0.68 -25.49 -43.01
C ALA A 135 0.10 -25.33 -44.33
N THR A 136 1.41 -25.52 -44.30
CA THR A 136 2.17 -25.91 -45.49
C THR A 136 3.31 -26.82 -45.06
N ALA A 137 3.27 -28.05 -45.57
CA ALA A 137 4.27 -29.08 -45.38
C ALA A 137 5.40 -28.90 -46.40
N THR A 138 6.65 -29.03 -45.95
CA THR A 138 7.78 -29.31 -46.84
C THR A 138 8.76 -30.22 -46.13
N ALA A 139 8.95 -31.43 -46.68
CA ALA A 139 9.98 -32.39 -46.30
C ALA A 139 11.38 -31.89 -46.69
N PRO A 140 12.44 -32.48 -46.12
CA PRO A 140 13.35 -33.17 -47.01
C PRO A 140 13.79 -34.56 -46.52
N ALA A 141 14.09 -35.39 -47.52
CA ALA A 141 14.45 -36.79 -47.45
C ALA A 141 15.88 -37.04 -46.92
N ALA A 142 16.05 -38.27 -46.47
CA ALA A 142 17.22 -38.93 -45.90
C ALA A 142 18.48 -38.92 -46.78
N THR A 143 19.66 -39.04 -46.14
CA THR A 143 20.63 -40.13 -46.43
C THR A 143 21.46 -40.44 -45.17
N ALA A 144 21.69 -41.73 -44.93
CA ALA A 144 22.38 -42.33 -43.80
C ALA A 144 23.91 -42.51 -44.03
N THR A 145 24.55 -43.11 -43.02
CA THR A 145 25.91 -43.74 -42.95
C THR A 145 27.04 -42.82 -42.47
N HIS A 146 27.99 -43.23 -41.61
CA HIS A 146 28.34 -44.53 -41.06
C HIS A 146 29.11 -44.33 -39.73
N SER A 147 29.01 -45.31 -38.84
CA SER A 147 29.73 -45.40 -37.56
C SER A 147 30.59 -46.66 -37.62
N THR A 148 31.91 -46.52 -37.53
CA THR A 148 32.82 -47.56 -36.98
C THR A 148 34.22 -47.01 -36.79
N HIS A 149 34.71 -47.19 -35.54
CA HIS A 149 36.09 -47.30 -35.06
C HIS A 149 37.15 -46.25 -35.40
#